data_AF-A0A316MM40-F1
#
_entry.id   AF-A0A316MM40-F1
#
_cell.length_a   1.000
_cell.length_b   1.000
_cell.length_c   1.000
_cell.angle_alpha   90.00
_cell.angle_beta   90.00
_cell.angle_gamma   90.00
#
_symmetry.space_group_name_H-M   'P 1'
#
loop_
_entity.id
_entity.type
_entity.pdbx_description
1 polymer ?
#
loop_
_entity_poly.entity_id
_entity_poly.type
_entity_poly.pdbx_seq_one_letter_code
_entity_poly.pdbx_strand_id
1 'polypeptide(L)'
;MFSNGMTPYVKYNMFHVEQRRGYRNDPFRVSNLFYNPDEDFYVCPMGQKMKFIRQEKRHTASGYQQTVSVYRASRCEGCPLRGQCHKSRRDRQIEVNHTLDDYKARARELLTSEQGLKHRSKRPIEPEAVFGQIKECGRFRRLRLKGLTGAKIDFGLKALSHNLRKLAQAWAKSSFFDKFLPSRTAKQLYPNPHLKFYPKLISIGANAA
;
A
#
# COMPACT_ATOMS: atom_id res chain seq x y z
N MET A 1 9.46 14.66 -0.18
CA MET A 1 9.49 13.30 -0.78
C MET A 1 10.19 13.34 -2.12
N PHE A 2 9.59 13.96 -3.14
CA PHE A 2 10.24 14.19 -4.44
C PHE A 2 11.48 15.11 -4.33
N SER A 3 11.41 16.11 -3.45
CA SER A 3 12.55 16.99 -3.08
C SER A 3 13.79 16.26 -2.56
N ASN A 4 13.62 15.02 -2.08
CA ASN A 4 14.69 14.23 -1.47
C ASN A 4 15.16 13.12 -2.43
N GLY A 5 14.85 13.23 -3.74
CA GLY A 5 15.23 12.25 -4.76
C GLY A 5 14.50 10.90 -4.67
N MET A 6 13.41 10.81 -3.91
CA MET A 6 12.66 9.56 -3.74
C MET A 6 11.48 9.47 -4.71
N THR A 7 11.42 8.37 -5.47
CA THR A 7 10.29 8.05 -6.36
C THR A 7 9.27 7.12 -5.66
N PRO A 8 8.03 7.58 -5.41
CA PRO A 8 7.04 6.80 -4.68
C PRO A 8 6.36 5.72 -5.53
N TYR A 9 6.69 4.45 -5.30
CA TYR A 9 5.92 3.29 -5.81
C TYR A 9 5.09 2.58 -4.73
N VAL A 10 4.83 3.26 -3.61
CA VAL A 10 4.02 2.72 -2.50
C VAL A 10 2.61 3.28 -2.58
N LYS A 11 1.61 2.39 -2.48
CA LYS A 11 0.19 2.78 -2.43
C LYS A 11 -0.08 3.63 -1.18
N TYR A 12 -0.73 4.77 -1.36
CA TYR A 12 -1.35 5.50 -0.26
C TYR A 12 -2.70 4.86 0.11
N ASN A 13 -3.18 5.12 1.33
CA ASN A 13 -4.32 4.42 1.93
C ASN A 13 -5.58 4.39 1.05
N MET A 14 -5.91 5.52 0.42
CA MET A 14 -7.14 5.67 -0.37
C MET A 14 -7.01 5.23 -1.83
N PHE A 15 -5.81 4.82 -2.30
CA PHE A 15 -5.53 4.54 -3.71
C PHE A 15 -6.52 3.57 -4.35
N HIS A 16 -6.87 2.49 -3.67
CA HIS A 16 -7.83 1.49 -4.18
C HIS A 16 -9.29 1.93 -4.01
N VAL A 17 -9.59 2.65 -2.94
CA VAL A 17 -10.96 3.11 -2.63
C VAL A 17 -11.40 4.15 -3.66
N GLU A 18 -10.51 5.07 -4.01
CA GLU A 18 -10.70 6.10 -5.04
C GLU A 18 -10.95 5.55 -6.45
N GLN A 19 -10.61 4.28 -6.71
CA GLN A 19 -10.85 3.63 -8.00
C GLN A 19 -12.25 3.02 -8.12
N ARG A 20 -12.94 2.80 -6.99
CA ARG A 20 -14.27 2.18 -6.98
C ARG A 20 -15.29 3.13 -7.61
N ARG A 21 -16.20 2.60 -8.43
CA ARG A 21 -17.26 3.36 -9.11
C ARG A 21 -18.05 4.26 -8.16
N GLY A 22 -18.47 3.72 -7.01
CA GLY A 22 -19.22 4.49 -6.00
C GLY A 22 -18.44 5.66 -5.40
N TYR A 23 -17.10 5.58 -5.33
CA TYR A 23 -16.29 6.70 -4.86
C TYR A 23 -16.13 7.77 -5.95
N ARG A 24 -15.85 7.34 -7.20
CA ARG A 24 -15.64 8.25 -8.33
C ARG A 24 -16.90 9.02 -8.73
N ASN A 25 -18.05 8.38 -8.61
CA ASN A 25 -19.31 8.94 -9.07
C ASN A 25 -20.09 9.67 -7.96
N ASP A 26 -19.55 9.74 -6.75
CA ASP A 26 -20.19 10.45 -5.64
C ASP A 26 -19.97 11.96 -5.81
N PRO A 27 -20.99 12.74 -6.19
CA PRO A 27 -20.83 14.15 -6.49
C PRO A 27 -20.55 14.98 -5.23
N PHE A 28 -20.84 14.45 -4.03
CA PHE A 28 -20.66 15.19 -2.79
C PHE A 28 -19.24 15.10 -2.24
N ARG A 29 -18.35 14.31 -2.83
CA ARG A 29 -16.94 14.26 -2.42
C ARG A 29 -16.14 15.44 -2.94
N VAL A 30 -15.33 16.01 -2.07
CA VAL A 30 -14.44 17.14 -2.38
C VAL A 30 -13.52 16.84 -3.57
N SER A 31 -12.98 15.61 -3.64
CA SER A 31 -12.11 15.15 -4.74
C SER A 31 -12.78 15.12 -6.11
N ASN A 32 -14.13 15.12 -6.15
CA ASN A 32 -14.91 15.03 -7.39
C ASN A 32 -15.55 16.37 -7.74
N LEU A 33 -15.37 17.41 -6.91
CA LEU A 33 -15.83 18.76 -7.23
C LEU A 33 -14.90 19.38 -8.27
N PHE A 34 -15.48 20.18 -9.16
CA PHE A 34 -14.69 20.97 -10.11
C PHE A 34 -13.99 22.11 -9.37
N TYR A 35 -12.69 22.26 -9.61
CA TYR A 35 -11.86 23.35 -9.11
C TYR A 35 -11.42 24.22 -10.27
N ASN A 36 -11.64 25.54 -10.16
CA ASN A 36 -11.10 26.51 -11.10
C ASN A 36 -9.83 27.14 -10.47
N PRO A 37 -8.64 26.92 -11.06
CA PRO A 37 -7.39 27.47 -10.55
C PRO A 37 -7.22 28.98 -10.83
N ASP A 38 -7.88 29.53 -11.85
CA ASP A 38 -7.73 30.93 -12.25
C ASP A 38 -8.47 31.89 -11.30
N GLU A 39 -9.68 31.52 -10.90
CA GLU A 39 -10.54 32.32 -10.01
C GLU A 39 -10.58 31.77 -8.55
N ASP A 40 -9.82 30.71 -8.25
CA ASP A 40 -9.74 30.05 -6.93
C ASP A 40 -11.11 29.73 -6.28
N PHE A 41 -11.92 28.94 -6.98
CA PHE A 41 -13.21 28.47 -6.46
C PHE A 41 -13.50 27.01 -6.79
N TYR A 42 -14.32 26.39 -5.93
CA TYR A 42 -14.91 25.09 -6.19
C TYR A 42 -16.36 25.21 -6.63
N VAL A 43 -16.87 24.26 -7.41
CA VAL A 43 -18.29 24.21 -7.78
C VAL A 43 -18.98 23.09 -7.01
N CYS A 44 -20.06 23.43 -6.30
CA CYS A 44 -20.86 22.43 -5.61
C CYS A 44 -21.70 21.62 -6.61
N PRO A 45 -22.26 20.45 -6.21
CA PRO A 45 -23.10 19.63 -7.11
C PRO A 45 -24.35 20.33 -7.64
N MET A 46 -24.84 21.36 -6.93
CA MET A 46 -25.97 22.19 -7.37
C MET A 46 -25.53 23.28 -8.37
N GLY A 47 -24.24 23.42 -8.67
CA GLY A 47 -23.69 24.42 -9.60
C GLY A 47 -23.25 25.74 -8.95
N GLN A 48 -23.35 25.88 -7.63
CA GLN A 48 -22.94 27.11 -6.93
C GLN A 48 -21.42 27.18 -6.72
N LYS A 49 -20.84 28.37 -6.93
CA LYS A 49 -19.44 28.67 -6.60
C LYS A 49 -19.22 28.70 -5.07
N MET A 50 -18.21 27.97 -4.61
CA MET A 50 -17.68 27.95 -3.26
C MET A 50 -16.41 28.80 -3.22
N LYS A 51 -16.48 29.92 -2.51
CA LYS A 51 -15.38 30.91 -2.47
C LYS A 51 -14.35 30.53 -1.43
N PHE A 52 -13.09 30.84 -1.71
CA PHE A 52 -12.02 30.82 -0.72
C PHE A 52 -12.36 31.76 0.44
N ILE A 53 -12.14 31.30 1.67
CA ILE A 53 -12.35 32.10 2.89
C ILE A 53 -11.01 32.42 3.53
N ARG A 54 -10.23 31.37 3.80
CA ARG A 54 -9.01 31.46 4.60
C ARG A 54 -8.11 30.25 4.38
N GLN A 55 -6.87 30.41 4.80
CA GLN A 55 -5.87 29.36 4.83
C GLN A 55 -5.41 29.14 6.27
N GLU A 56 -5.30 27.89 6.67
CA GLU A 56 -4.87 27.48 8.02
C GLU A 56 -3.60 26.66 7.92
N LYS A 57 -2.66 26.87 8.85
CA LYS A 57 -1.52 25.99 9.05
C LYS A 57 -1.89 24.96 10.11
N ARG A 58 -1.71 23.68 9.81
CA ARG A 58 -1.96 22.56 10.74
C ARG A 58 -0.72 21.71 10.88
N HIS A 59 -0.45 21.23 12.08
CA HIS A 59 0.62 20.27 12.32
C HIS A 59 0.03 18.87 12.43
N THR A 60 0.63 17.93 11.71
CA THR A 60 0.34 16.50 11.87
C THR A 60 0.93 15.98 13.18
N ALA A 61 0.47 14.81 13.64
CA ALA A 61 1.03 14.16 14.83
C ALA A 61 2.54 13.90 14.73
N SER A 62 3.08 13.78 13.51
CA SER A 62 4.52 13.66 13.24
C SER A 62 5.27 15.00 13.19
N GLY A 63 4.62 16.12 13.53
CA GLY A 63 5.19 17.46 13.52
C GLY A 63 5.25 18.14 12.15
N TYR A 64 4.85 17.47 11.08
CA TYR A 64 4.88 18.04 9.73
C TYR A 64 3.80 19.11 9.56
N GLN A 65 4.21 20.31 9.14
CA GLN A 65 3.33 21.44 8.88
C GLN A 65 2.66 21.31 7.52
N GLN A 66 1.33 21.46 7.50
CA GLN A 66 0.48 21.40 6.33
C GLN A 66 -0.33 22.68 6.19
N THR A 67 -0.54 23.08 4.95
CA THR A 67 -1.38 24.21 4.60
C THR A 67 -2.73 23.70 4.12
N VAL A 68 -3.82 24.17 4.74
CA VAL A 68 -5.19 23.80 4.40
C VAL A 68 -5.97 25.03 3.98
N SER A 69 -6.49 25.02 2.76
CA SER A 69 -7.36 26.06 2.22
C SER A 69 -8.82 25.73 2.50
N VAL A 70 -9.57 26.72 2.95
CA VAL A 70 -10.97 26.56 3.36
C VAL A 70 -11.87 27.31 2.38
N TYR A 71 -12.82 26.59 1.79
CA TYR A 71 -13.81 27.15 0.85
C TYR A 71 -15.23 26.96 1.39
N ARG A 72 -16.14 27.88 1.07
CA ARG A 72 -17.54 27.81 1.55
C ARG A 72 -18.53 28.24 0.47
N ALA A 73 -19.65 27.53 0.43
CA ALA A 73 -20.82 27.89 -0.37
C ALA A 73 -21.62 29.00 0.32
N SER A 74 -22.37 29.81 -0.40
CA SER A 74 -23.04 31.00 0.17
C SER A 74 -24.56 30.89 0.32
N ARG A 75 -25.21 29.87 -0.23
CA ARG A 75 -26.69 29.75 -0.30
C ARG A 75 -27.13 28.29 -0.21
N CYS A 76 -26.80 27.61 0.89
CA CYS A 76 -27.21 26.22 1.11
C CYS A 76 -28.62 26.10 1.72
N GLU A 77 -29.20 27.19 2.22
CA GLU A 77 -30.55 27.22 2.75
C GLU A 77 -31.58 26.89 1.66
N GLY A 78 -32.49 25.95 1.95
CA GLY A 78 -33.48 25.48 0.98
C GLY A 78 -32.95 24.60 -0.17
N CYS A 79 -31.66 24.25 -0.18
CA CYS A 79 -31.09 23.42 -1.25
C CYS A 79 -31.68 21.99 -1.23
N PRO A 80 -32.21 21.48 -2.36
CA PRO A 80 -32.84 20.15 -2.43
C PRO A 80 -31.83 19.02 -2.17
N LEU A 81 -30.54 19.26 -2.43
CA LEU A 81 -29.47 18.28 -2.24
C LEU A 81 -28.88 18.30 -0.81
N ARG A 82 -29.37 19.16 0.09
CA ARG A 82 -28.79 19.36 1.43
C ARG A 82 -28.63 18.07 2.22
N GLY A 83 -29.64 17.20 2.20
CA GLY A 83 -29.65 15.95 2.99
C GLY A 83 -28.49 15.01 2.68
N GLN A 84 -27.99 15.00 1.44
CA GLN A 84 -26.85 14.18 1.02
C GLN A 84 -25.53 14.97 1.00
N CYS A 85 -25.60 16.30 0.98
CA CYS A 85 -24.45 17.19 0.73
C CYS A 85 -23.60 17.47 1.98
N HIS A 86 -24.20 17.88 3.09
CA HIS A 86 -23.50 18.17 4.34
C HIS A 86 -24.47 18.16 5.53
N LYS A 87 -23.93 17.93 6.74
CA LYS A 87 -24.71 17.89 8.00
C LYS A 87 -24.63 19.17 8.84
N SER A 88 -23.85 20.17 8.42
CA SER A 88 -23.69 21.41 9.19
C SER A 88 -24.96 22.26 9.22
N ARG A 89 -25.13 22.99 10.33
CA ARG A 89 -26.19 24.01 10.47
C ARG A 89 -25.99 25.20 9.51
N ARG A 90 -24.73 25.57 9.29
CA ARG A 90 -24.31 26.61 8.33
C ARG A 90 -24.08 26.03 6.95
N ASP A 91 -23.81 26.89 5.97
CA ASP A 91 -23.42 26.50 4.62
C ASP A 91 -22.29 25.47 4.58
N ARG A 92 -22.27 24.69 3.50
CA ARG A 92 -21.22 23.73 3.24
C ARG A 92 -19.85 24.41 3.22
N GLN A 93 -18.94 23.91 4.04
CA GLN A 93 -17.53 24.26 4.04
C GLN A 93 -16.72 23.03 3.64
N ILE A 94 -15.71 23.22 2.81
CA ILE A 94 -14.74 22.18 2.45
C ILE A 94 -13.33 22.66 2.83
N GLU A 95 -12.50 21.69 3.16
CA GLU A 95 -11.10 21.89 3.49
C GLU A 95 -10.27 21.10 2.50
N VAL A 96 -9.35 21.78 1.82
CA VAL A 96 -8.53 21.19 0.77
C VAL A 96 -7.06 21.44 1.09
N ASN A 97 -6.25 20.40 0.92
CA ASN A 97 -4.81 20.53 0.95
C ASN A 97 -4.26 20.26 -0.45
N HIS A 98 -4.08 21.34 -1.22
CA HIS A 98 -3.60 21.31 -2.60
C HIS A 98 -2.26 20.57 -2.72
N THR A 99 -1.31 20.83 -1.81
CA THR A 99 0.00 20.16 -1.83
C THR A 99 -0.10 18.64 -1.65
N LEU A 100 -1.02 18.18 -0.80
CA LEU A 100 -1.24 16.76 -0.57
C LEU A 100 -1.91 16.11 -1.79
N ASP A 101 -2.86 16.80 -2.41
CA ASP A 101 -3.58 16.30 -3.57
C ASP A 101 -2.66 16.23 -4.80
N ASP A 102 -1.74 17.18 -4.98
CA ASP A 102 -0.66 17.11 -5.96
C ASP A 102 0.23 15.89 -5.75
N TYR A 103 0.63 15.62 -4.51
CA TYR A 103 1.43 14.43 -4.19
C TYR A 103 0.68 13.13 -4.48
N LYS A 104 -0.62 13.06 -4.18
CA LYS A 104 -1.44 11.89 -4.52
C LYS A 104 -1.60 11.73 -6.03
N ALA A 105 -1.74 12.82 -6.79
CA ALA A 105 -1.85 12.79 -8.24
C ALA A 105 -0.59 12.21 -8.88
N ARG A 106 0.58 12.75 -8.54
CA ARG A 106 1.88 12.24 -9.00
C ARG A 106 2.12 10.79 -8.60
N ALA A 107 1.79 10.43 -7.36
CA ALA A 107 1.89 9.04 -6.90
C ALA A 107 0.95 8.11 -7.68
N ARG A 108 -0.25 8.57 -8.05
CA ARG A 108 -1.21 7.79 -8.84
C ARG A 108 -0.70 7.53 -10.25
N GLU A 109 -0.13 8.54 -10.89
CA GLU A 109 0.52 8.41 -12.21
C GLU A 109 1.65 7.37 -12.15
N LEU A 110 2.55 7.49 -11.18
CA LEU A 110 3.64 6.54 -10.99
C LEU A 110 3.14 5.11 -10.72
N LEU A 111 2.10 4.94 -9.88
CA LEU A 111 1.52 3.64 -9.56
C LEU A 111 0.75 2.99 -10.73
N THR A 112 0.38 3.78 -11.74
CA THR A 112 -0.36 3.34 -12.93
C THR A 112 0.56 3.19 -14.15
N SER A 113 1.78 3.76 -14.10
CA SER A 113 2.84 3.50 -15.07
C SER A 113 3.20 2.01 -15.17
N GLU A 114 3.81 1.62 -16.28
CA GLU A 114 4.27 0.24 -16.51
C GLU A 114 5.20 -0.26 -15.38
N GLN A 115 6.16 0.58 -14.96
CA GLN A 115 7.05 0.27 -13.84
C GLN A 115 6.25 0.10 -12.53
N GLY A 116 5.29 0.98 -12.27
CA GLY A 116 4.42 0.89 -11.10
C GLY A 116 3.61 -0.39 -11.08
N LEU A 117 3.04 -0.80 -12.22
CA LEU A 117 2.33 -2.07 -12.37
C LEU A 117 3.24 -3.28 -12.14
N LYS A 118 4.46 -3.26 -12.70
CA LYS A 118 5.48 -4.30 -12.49
C LYS A 118 5.85 -4.44 -11.03
N HIS A 119 6.16 -3.33 -10.34
CA HIS A 119 6.47 -3.34 -8.91
C HIS A 119 5.29 -3.83 -8.07
N ARG A 120 4.06 -3.43 -8.42
CA ARG A 120 2.85 -3.89 -7.73
C ARG A 120 2.59 -5.38 -7.92
N SER A 121 2.82 -5.92 -9.11
CA SER A 121 2.65 -7.34 -9.42
C SER A 121 3.66 -8.21 -8.69
N LYS A 122 4.90 -7.72 -8.51
CA LYS A 122 5.96 -8.43 -7.77
C LYS A 122 5.78 -8.43 -6.26
N ARG A 123 5.09 -7.43 -5.69
CA ARG A 123 4.96 -7.25 -4.23
C ARG A 123 4.33 -8.46 -3.50
N PRO A 124 3.26 -9.10 -4.00
CA PRO A 124 2.74 -10.33 -3.40
C PRO A 124 3.78 -11.47 -3.35
N ILE A 125 4.63 -11.55 -4.37
CA ILE A 125 5.56 -12.67 -4.59
C ILE A 125 6.85 -12.48 -3.80
N GLU A 126 7.43 -11.28 -3.84
CA GLU A 126 8.75 -11.00 -3.28
C GLU A 126 8.65 -10.66 -1.77
N PRO A 127 8.17 -9.47 -1.35
CA PRO A 127 8.13 -9.13 0.07
C PRO A 127 7.00 -9.83 0.83
N GLU A 128 5.77 -9.86 0.32
CA GLU A 128 4.61 -10.31 1.11
C GLU A 128 4.65 -11.81 1.40
N ALA A 129 4.98 -12.64 0.40
CA ALA A 129 5.16 -14.08 0.61
C ALA A 129 6.32 -14.38 1.59
N VAL A 130 7.44 -13.65 1.50
CA VAL A 130 8.56 -13.83 2.44
C VAL A 130 8.17 -13.46 3.86
N PHE A 131 7.49 -12.33 4.06
CA PHE A 131 6.99 -11.94 5.38
C PHE A 131 5.94 -12.92 5.92
N GLY A 132 5.04 -13.43 5.06
CA GLY A 132 4.09 -14.48 5.41
C GLY A 132 4.80 -15.75 5.88
N GLN A 133 5.79 -16.22 5.14
CA GLN A 133 6.60 -17.38 5.54
C GLN A 133 7.35 -17.16 6.85
N ILE A 134 7.92 -15.98 7.08
CA ILE A 134 8.64 -15.69 8.32
C ILE A 134 7.68 -15.67 9.52
N LYS A 135 6.54 -15.00 9.39
CA LYS A 135 5.61 -14.75 10.50
C LYS A 135 4.67 -15.92 10.77
N GLU A 136 4.01 -16.44 9.75
CA GLU A 136 3.02 -17.51 9.87
C GLU A 136 3.71 -18.86 9.94
N CYS A 137 4.50 -19.20 8.92
CA CYS A 137 5.16 -20.49 8.86
C CYS A 137 6.29 -20.62 9.88
N GLY A 138 7.10 -19.57 10.01
CA GLY A 138 8.26 -19.52 10.89
C GLY A 138 7.95 -19.06 12.31
N ARG A 139 6.67 -18.78 12.63
CA ARG A 139 6.15 -18.31 13.93
C ARG A 139 6.95 -17.15 14.55
N PHE A 140 7.62 -16.35 13.73
CA PHE A 140 8.45 -15.24 14.18
C PHE A 140 7.59 -13.99 14.38
N ARG A 141 6.93 -13.91 15.53
CA ARG A 141 5.96 -12.85 15.87
C ARG A 141 6.54 -11.74 16.73
N ARG A 142 7.62 -12.02 17.48
CA ARG A 142 8.22 -11.09 18.43
C ARG A 142 9.75 -11.11 18.30
N LEU A 143 10.34 -9.93 18.37
CA LEU A 143 11.77 -9.76 18.58
C LEU A 143 12.06 -10.02 20.06
N ARG A 144 13.19 -10.66 20.35
CA ARG A 144 13.65 -10.98 21.71
C ARG A 144 14.51 -9.85 22.27
N LEU A 145 15.36 -9.27 21.43
CA LEU A 145 16.24 -8.18 21.80
C LEU A 145 15.49 -6.83 21.76
N LYS A 146 15.92 -5.90 22.62
CA LYS A 146 15.36 -4.55 22.75
C LYS A 146 16.23 -3.53 22.03
N GLY A 147 15.62 -2.40 21.66
CA GLY A 147 16.28 -1.29 20.97
C GLY A 147 16.51 -1.56 19.47
N LEU A 148 16.89 -0.51 18.74
CA LEU A 148 17.09 -0.59 17.28
C LEU A 148 18.22 -1.55 16.90
N THR A 149 19.30 -1.56 17.65
CA THR A 149 20.44 -2.47 17.41
C THR A 149 20.04 -3.92 17.63
N GLY A 150 19.36 -4.23 18.74
CA GLY A 150 18.85 -5.58 19.02
C GLY A 150 17.87 -6.07 17.96
N ALA A 151 16.93 -5.20 17.55
CA ALA A 151 15.97 -5.51 16.49
C ALA A 151 16.65 -5.85 15.15
N LYS A 152 17.72 -5.12 14.79
CA LYS A 152 18.52 -5.40 13.59
C LYS A 152 19.19 -6.77 13.67
N ILE A 153 19.78 -7.13 14.81
CA ILE A 153 20.44 -8.42 15.01
C ILE A 153 19.42 -9.56 14.89
N ASP A 154 18.32 -9.50 15.63
CA ASP A 154 17.29 -10.54 15.64
C ASP A 154 16.69 -10.77 14.25
N PHE A 155 16.30 -9.67 13.58
CA PHE A 155 15.74 -9.77 12.25
C PHE A 155 16.79 -10.21 11.22
N GLY A 156 18.03 -9.76 11.35
CA GLY A 156 19.15 -10.16 10.50
C GLY A 156 19.42 -11.65 10.57
N LEU A 157 19.49 -12.23 11.76
CA LEU A 157 19.63 -13.67 11.96
C LEU A 157 18.45 -14.44 11.37
N LYS A 158 17.22 -13.94 11.56
CA LYS A 158 16.04 -14.57 10.97
C LYS A 158 16.09 -14.53 9.43
N ALA A 159 16.45 -13.40 8.85
CA ALA A 159 16.60 -13.23 7.41
C ALA A 159 17.70 -14.15 6.85
N LEU A 160 18.85 -14.24 7.52
CA LEU A 160 19.93 -15.16 7.16
C LEU A 160 19.44 -16.62 7.16
N SER A 161 18.78 -17.06 8.23
CA SER A 161 18.23 -18.41 8.31
C SER A 161 17.21 -18.69 7.20
N HIS A 162 16.40 -17.69 6.84
CA HIS A 162 15.40 -17.82 5.78
C HIS A 162 16.06 -17.96 4.40
N ASN A 163 17.13 -17.21 4.14
CA ASN A 163 17.90 -17.29 2.90
C ASN A 163 18.63 -18.63 2.78
N LEU A 164 19.28 -19.10 3.85
CA LEU A 164 19.92 -20.42 3.89
C LEU A 164 18.91 -21.54 3.63
N ARG A 165 17.72 -21.46 4.21
CA ARG A 165 16.63 -22.41 3.93
C ARG A 165 16.21 -22.41 2.45
N LYS A 166 16.10 -21.24 1.83
CA LYS A 166 15.78 -21.13 0.40
C LYS A 166 16.88 -21.71 -0.48
N LEU A 167 18.15 -21.45 -0.16
CA LEU A 167 19.30 -22.03 -0.85
C LEU A 167 19.29 -23.56 -0.75
N ALA A 168 19.12 -24.10 0.45
CA ALA A 168 19.02 -25.55 0.65
C ALA A 168 17.88 -26.17 -0.17
N GLN A 169 16.70 -25.53 -0.22
CA GLN A 169 15.57 -25.99 -1.05
C GLN A 169 15.86 -25.90 -2.56
N ALA A 170 16.56 -24.86 -3.01
CA ALA A 170 16.95 -24.72 -4.40
C ALA A 170 17.97 -25.81 -4.80
N TRP A 171 18.96 -26.07 -3.93
CA TRP A 171 19.95 -27.12 -4.15
C TRP A 171 19.37 -28.53 -4.06
N ALA A 172 18.39 -28.77 -3.19
CA ALA A 172 17.69 -30.05 -3.12
C ALA A 172 16.90 -30.36 -4.39
N LYS A 173 16.43 -29.33 -5.09
CA LYS A 173 15.68 -29.46 -6.35
C LYS A 173 16.58 -29.51 -7.58
N SER A 174 17.84 -29.11 -7.45
CA SER A 174 18.82 -29.25 -8.53
C SER A 174 19.53 -30.59 -8.39
N SER A 175 19.93 -31.19 -9.51
CA SER A 175 20.77 -32.39 -9.54
C SER A 175 22.21 -32.12 -9.05
N PHE A 176 22.44 -30.98 -8.40
CA PHE A 176 23.73 -30.55 -7.91
C PHE A 176 24.26 -31.53 -6.86
N PHE A 177 23.40 -32.00 -5.96
CA PHE A 177 23.76 -32.98 -4.95
C PHE A 177 23.92 -34.40 -5.51
N ASP A 178 23.27 -34.73 -6.64
CA ASP A 178 23.46 -36.03 -7.32
C ASP A 178 24.87 -36.18 -7.91
N LYS A 179 25.61 -35.09 -8.12
CA LYS A 179 27.00 -35.11 -8.59
C LYS A 179 28.03 -35.32 -7.48
N PHE A 180 27.70 -34.98 -6.24
CA PHE A 180 28.66 -34.98 -5.12
C PHE A 180 28.30 -35.97 -4.00
N LEU A 181 27.08 -36.51 -3.96
CA LEU A 181 26.68 -37.55 -3.01
C LEU A 181 26.65 -38.91 -3.71
N PRO A 182 27.29 -39.95 -3.15
CA PRO A 182 27.16 -41.31 -3.64
C PRO A 182 25.68 -41.73 -3.65
N SER A 183 25.28 -42.50 -4.66
CA SER A 183 23.91 -42.98 -4.89
C SER A 183 23.26 -43.72 -3.71
N ARG A 184 24.04 -44.15 -2.71
CA ARG A 184 23.57 -44.76 -1.46
C ARG A 184 23.19 -43.74 -0.36
N THR A 185 23.72 -42.52 -0.37
CA THR A 185 23.48 -41.49 0.67
C THR A 185 22.38 -40.49 0.27
N ALA A 186 22.14 -40.31 -1.03
CA ALA A 186 21.13 -39.38 -1.56
C ALA A 186 19.69 -39.73 -1.11
N LYS A 187 19.39 -41.02 -0.86
CA LYS A 187 18.07 -41.49 -0.42
C LYS A 187 17.70 -41.13 1.03
N GLN A 188 18.66 -40.69 1.85
CA GLN A 188 18.44 -40.50 3.29
C GLN A 188 18.40 -39.04 3.75
N LEU A 189 18.72 -38.08 2.87
CA LEU A 189 18.74 -36.66 3.23
C LEU A 189 17.37 -35.97 3.19
N TYR A 190 16.31 -36.65 2.75
CA TYR A 190 14.94 -36.08 2.73
C TYR A 190 13.79 -37.04 3.08
N PRO A 191 13.83 -37.83 4.16
CA PRO A 191 12.62 -38.23 4.86
C PRO A 191 12.56 -37.48 6.18
N ASN A 192 12.48 -36.14 6.15
CA ASN A 192 12.16 -35.40 7.37
C ASN A 192 10.63 -35.26 7.45
N PRO A 193 9.94 -36.00 8.33
CA PRO A 193 8.48 -35.92 8.48
C PRO A 193 8.00 -34.54 8.95
N HIS A 194 8.90 -33.63 9.38
CA HIS A 194 8.56 -32.22 9.66
C HIS A 194 8.47 -31.32 8.42
N LEU A 195 8.87 -31.78 7.23
CA LEU A 195 8.54 -31.10 5.96
C LEU A 195 7.06 -31.28 5.56
N LYS A 196 6.28 -32.09 6.29
CA LYS A 196 4.82 -32.20 6.16
C LYS A 196 4.04 -30.94 6.63
N PHE A 197 4.70 -29.82 6.90
CA PHE A 197 4.01 -28.60 7.35
C PHE A 197 3.31 -27.81 6.24
N TYR A 198 3.38 -28.21 4.96
CA TYR A 198 2.62 -27.59 3.86
C TYR A 198 2.22 -28.61 2.77
N PRO A 199 1.20 -29.45 2.98
CA PRO A 199 0.82 -30.52 2.05
C PRO A 199 0.02 -30.06 0.82
N LYS A 200 -0.37 -28.78 0.69
CA LYS A 200 -1.33 -28.32 -0.34
C LYS A 200 -0.77 -27.33 -1.37
N LEU A 201 0.52 -27.38 -1.72
CA LEU A 201 1.08 -26.46 -2.73
C LEU A 201 1.80 -27.14 -3.91
N ILE A 202 1.72 -28.47 -4.04
CA ILE A 202 2.24 -29.16 -5.22
C ILE A 202 1.24 -30.23 -5.64
N SER A 203 0.19 -29.81 -6.33
CA SER A 203 -0.55 -30.66 -7.26
C SER A 203 -0.42 -30.01 -8.64
N ILE A 204 0.72 -30.21 -9.29
CA ILE A 204 0.81 -30.08 -10.74
C ILE A 204 0.94 -31.52 -11.22
N GLY A 205 -0.17 -32.02 -11.78
CA GLY A 205 -0.27 -33.37 -12.31
C GLY A 205 0.75 -33.56 -13.43
N ALA A 206 1.56 -34.60 -13.30
CA ALA A 206 2.11 -35.29 -14.44
C ALA A 206 1.18 -36.49 -14.69
N ASN A 207 0.14 -36.28 -15.51
CA ASN A 207 -0.47 -37.40 -16.20
C ASN A 207 0.30 -37.60 -17.50
N ALA A 208 0.89 -38.78 -17.58
CA ALA A 208 1.56 -39.32 -18.74
C ALA A 208 0.58 -39.51 -19.91
N ALA A 209 1.08 -39.23 -21.11
CA ALA A 209 0.89 -39.99 -22.34
C ALA A 209 2.10 -39.72 -23.23
#